data_AF-A0A1V6RU25-F1
#
_entry.id   AF-A0A1V6RU25-F1
#
_cell.length_a   1.000
_cell.length_b   1.000
_cell.length_c   1.000
_cell.angle_alpha   90.00
_cell.angle_beta   90.00
_cell.angle_gamma   90.00
#
_symmetry.space_group_name_H-M   'P 1'
#
loop_
_entity.id
_entity.type
_entity.pdbx_description
1 polymer ?
#
loop_
_entity_poly.entity_id
_entity_poly.type
_entity_poly.pdbx_seq_one_letter_code
_entity_poly.pdbx_strand_id
1 'polypeptide(L)'
;MRTVTEKYKLRRYIKLRHQVVGAWWKEDQGQWHLQIRDLEKDEVFSDYADFFILGYGIVNFWEWPKIQGLHDFKGPYMHSAAYDESFDATGKTIALVGGGSSGIQILPEIRKVAKKVYHYAKTPNWCAPVDFGASELIKRGKIAEGNFNYSEEEKELFTKDPKVLHDHRLEVEESLATFMFPKA
;
A
#
# COMPACT_ATOMS: atom_id res chain seq x y z
N MET A 1 -6.77 3.29 -8.30
CA MET A 1 -6.55 2.13 -9.21
C MET A 1 -7.76 1.79 -10.07
N ARG A 2 -9.00 1.63 -9.54
CA ARG A 2 -10.20 1.30 -10.36
C ARG A 2 -10.41 2.25 -11.54
N THR A 3 -10.32 3.56 -11.31
CA THR A 3 -10.43 4.59 -12.36
C THR A 3 -9.42 4.40 -13.49
N VAL A 4 -8.18 4.03 -13.18
CA VAL A 4 -7.14 3.75 -14.19
C VAL A 4 -7.49 2.48 -14.96
N THR A 5 -7.88 1.41 -14.26
CA THR A 5 -8.31 0.15 -14.89
C THR A 5 -9.48 0.35 -15.85
N GLU A 6 -10.44 1.19 -15.49
CA GLU A 6 -11.63 1.50 -16.31
C GLU A 6 -11.26 2.41 -17.49
N LYS A 7 -10.53 3.49 -17.25
CA LYS A 7 -10.06 4.43 -18.28
C LYS A 7 -9.32 3.72 -19.42
N TYR A 8 -8.45 2.78 -19.08
CA TYR A 8 -7.64 2.03 -20.07
C TYR A 8 -8.22 0.66 -20.42
N LYS A 9 -9.46 0.35 -19.98
CA LYS A 9 -10.17 -0.92 -20.27
C LYS A 9 -9.35 -2.17 -19.94
N LEU A 10 -8.60 -2.14 -18.85
CA LEU A 10 -7.63 -3.18 -18.48
C LEU A 10 -8.28 -4.44 -17.87
N ARG A 11 -9.53 -4.35 -17.37
CA ARG A 11 -10.21 -5.48 -16.70
C ARG A 11 -10.20 -6.77 -17.52
N ARG A 12 -10.28 -6.68 -18.85
CA ARG A 12 -10.25 -7.84 -19.75
C ARG A 12 -8.93 -8.62 -19.74
N TYR A 13 -7.84 -8.00 -19.28
CA TYR A 13 -6.51 -8.61 -19.18
C TYR A 13 -6.14 -9.03 -17.76
N ILE A 14 -7.01 -8.77 -16.77
CA ILE A 14 -6.72 -9.04 -15.36
C ILE A 14 -7.54 -10.22 -14.90
N LYS A 15 -6.87 -11.28 -14.47
CA LYS A 15 -7.48 -12.41 -13.76
C LYS A 15 -7.23 -12.24 -12.26
N LEU A 16 -8.28 -11.86 -11.54
CA LEU A 16 -8.26 -11.81 -10.07
C LEU A 16 -8.43 -13.22 -9.51
N ARG A 17 -8.06 -13.43 -8.23
CA ARG A 17 -8.15 -14.76 -7.58
C ARG A 17 -7.37 -15.85 -8.31
N HIS A 18 -6.30 -15.48 -9.01
CA HIS A 18 -5.38 -16.39 -9.68
C HIS A 18 -4.01 -16.20 -9.06
N GLN A 19 -3.50 -17.24 -8.41
CA GLN A 19 -2.20 -17.23 -7.75
C GLN A 19 -1.19 -17.99 -8.60
N VAL A 20 -0.13 -17.32 -9.05
CA VAL A 20 1.01 -18.02 -9.68
C VAL A 20 1.74 -18.80 -8.58
N VAL A 21 1.74 -20.12 -8.67
CA VAL A 21 2.36 -21.05 -7.71
C VAL A 21 3.67 -21.66 -8.23
N GLY A 22 3.95 -21.51 -9.52
CA GLY A 22 5.21 -21.92 -10.13
C GLY A 22 5.46 -21.20 -11.44
N ALA A 23 6.73 -20.96 -11.76
CA ALA A 23 7.15 -20.38 -13.03
C ALA A 23 8.55 -20.88 -13.38
N TRP A 24 8.73 -21.43 -14.57
CA TRP A 24 10.05 -21.86 -15.07
C TRP A 24 10.14 -21.71 -16.58
N TRP A 25 11.35 -21.43 -17.07
CA TRP A 25 11.63 -21.34 -18.49
C TRP A 25 11.68 -22.75 -19.12
N LYS A 26 11.01 -22.92 -20.26
CA LYS A 26 11.07 -24.13 -21.08
C LYS A 26 11.89 -23.85 -22.33
N GLU A 27 13.14 -24.30 -22.33
CA GLU A 27 14.10 -24.10 -23.43
C GLU A 27 13.62 -24.70 -24.76
N ASP A 28 12.95 -25.85 -24.72
CA ASP A 28 12.41 -26.53 -25.91
C ASP A 28 11.30 -25.74 -26.62
N GLN A 29 10.62 -24.86 -25.88
CA GLN A 29 9.49 -24.06 -26.36
C GLN A 29 9.83 -22.59 -26.52
N GLY A 30 10.93 -22.12 -25.91
CA GLY A 30 11.28 -20.71 -25.86
C GLY A 30 10.23 -19.88 -25.11
N GLN A 31 9.59 -20.44 -24.07
CA GLN A 31 8.51 -19.80 -23.33
C GLN A 31 8.62 -20.06 -21.82
N TRP A 32 8.06 -19.15 -21.02
CA TRP A 32 7.78 -19.39 -19.62
C TRP A 32 6.57 -20.30 -19.47
N HIS A 33 6.73 -21.37 -18.70
CA HIS A 33 5.63 -22.19 -18.23
C HIS A 33 5.24 -21.75 -16.83
N LEU A 34 3.98 -21.40 -16.65
CA LEU A 34 3.39 -20.94 -15.41
C LEU A 34 2.42 -22.00 -14.86
N GLN A 35 2.47 -22.22 -13.55
CA GLN A 35 1.40 -22.91 -12.82
C GLN A 35 0.59 -21.90 -12.04
N ILE A 36 -0.72 -21.91 -12.27
CA ILE A 36 -1.65 -20.92 -11.73
C ILE A 36 -2.74 -21.66 -10.97
N ARG A 37 -2.94 -21.30 -9.70
CA ARG A 37 -4.05 -21.77 -8.86
C ARG A 37 -5.22 -20.79 -8.98
N ASP A 38 -6.35 -21.27 -9.48
CA ASP A 38 -7.64 -20.57 -9.39
C ASP A 38 -8.16 -20.73 -7.95
N LEU A 39 -8.21 -19.64 -7.20
CA LEU A 39 -8.62 -19.64 -5.79
C LEU A 39 -10.13 -19.77 -5.58
N GLU A 40 -10.95 -19.63 -6.64
CA GLU A 40 -12.40 -19.87 -6.54
C GLU A 40 -12.73 -21.35 -6.68
N LYS A 41 -12.06 -22.04 -7.59
CA LYS A 41 -12.27 -23.48 -7.87
C LYS A 41 -11.35 -24.40 -7.08
N ASP A 42 -10.27 -23.83 -6.56
CA ASP A 42 -9.17 -24.55 -5.94
C ASP A 42 -8.44 -25.54 -6.88
N GLU A 43 -8.28 -25.13 -8.14
CA GLU A 43 -7.66 -25.95 -9.18
C GLU A 43 -6.37 -25.30 -9.71
N VAL A 44 -5.38 -26.12 -10.05
CA VAL A 44 -4.12 -25.66 -10.66
C VAL A 44 -4.13 -25.99 -12.14
N PHE A 45 -3.84 -25.00 -12.97
CA PHE A 45 -3.70 -25.17 -14.41
C PHE A 45 -2.40 -24.54 -14.93
N SER A 46 -2.03 -24.93 -16.15
CA SER A 46 -0.85 -24.43 -16.84
C SER A 46 -1.19 -23.30 -17.80
N ASP A 47 -0.32 -22.29 -17.85
CA ASP A 47 -0.35 -21.24 -18.86
C ASP A 47 1.07 -20.97 -19.37
N TYR A 48 1.18 -20.35 -20.54
CA TYR A 48 2.46 -20.12 -21.22
C TYR A 48 2.57 -18.67 -21.69
N ALA A 49 3.77 -18.09 -21.55
CA ALA A 49 4.03 -16.72 -21.97
C ALA A 49 5.45 -16.54 -22.49
N ASP A 50 5.63 -15.70 -23.51
CA ASP A 50 6.96 -15.36 -24.02
C ASP A 50 7.73 -14.46 -23.03
N PHE A 51 7.01 -13.60 -22.31
CA PHE A 51 7.57 -12.70 -21.30
C PHE A 51 6.87 -12.90 -19.95
N PHE A 52 7.67 -12.99 -18.89
CA PHE A 52 7.18 -13.04 -17.51
C PHE A 52 7.69 -11.83 -16.72
N ILE A 53 6.78 -10.92 -16.37
CA ILE A 53 7.09 -9.67 -15.66
C ILE A 53 6.56 -9.77 -14.23
N LEU A 54 7.45 -9.64 -13.25
CA LEU A 54 7.10 -9.72 -11.83
C LEU A 54 6.65 -8.34 -11.31
N GLY A 55 5.36 -8.23 -10.99
CA GLY A 55 4.74 -7.04 -10.40
C GLY A 55 4.11 -7.28 -9.03
N TYR A 56 4.59 -8.26 -8.25
CA TYR A 56 3.94 -8.69 -7.01
C TYR A 56 4.21 -7.78 -5.80
N GLY A 57 5.17 -6.86 -5.89
CA GLY A 57 5.56 -5.95 -4.81
C GLY A 57 6.37 -6.64 -3.70
N ILE A 58 6.89 -5.86 -2.75
CA ILE A 58 7.77 -6.37 -1.67
C ILE A 58 7.09 -6.47 -0.29
N VAL A 59 5.83 -6.05 -0.19
CA VAL A 59 5.07 -5.91 1.07
C VAL A 59 3.67 -6.54 0.95
N ASN A 60 3.63 -7.80 0.54
CA ASN A 60 2.40 -8.58 0.33
C ASN A 60 2.38 -9.93 1.06
N PHE A 61 3.54 -10.47 1.44
CA PHE A 61 3.67 -11.69 2.24
C PHE A 61 3.70 -11.33 3.74
N TRP A 62 2.52 -11.23 4.35
CA TRP A 62 2.40 -10.95 5.77
C TRP A 62 2.39 -12.24 6.60
N GLU A 63 2.86 -12.15 7.85
CA GLU A 63 2.91 -13.25 8.79
C GLU A 63 2.45 -12.79 10.17
N TRP A 64 1.95 -13.73 10.98
CA TRP A 64 1.70 -13.45 12.39
C TRP A 64 3.02 -13.32 13.17
N PRO A 65 3.11 -12.39 14.14
CA PRO A 65 4.26 -12.36 15.02
C PRO A 65 4.29 -13.65 15.86
N LYS A 66 5.50 -14.17 16.09
CA LYS A 66 5.73 -15.39 16.89
C LYS A 66 5.54 -15.11 18.38
N ILE A 67 4.29 -14.94 18.81
CA ILE A 67 3.89 -14.70 20.19
C ILE A 67 3.26 -15.97 20.74
N GLN A 68 3.81 -16.50 21.83
CA GLN A 68 3.26 -17.67 22.50
C GLN A 68 1.83 -17.37 22.99
N GLY A 69 0.88 -18.23 22.65
CA GLY A 69 -0.52 -18.08 23.03
C GLY A 69 -1.32 -17.05 22.22
N LEU A 70 -0.76 -16.51 21.13
CA LEU A 70 -1.48 -15.56 20.26
C LEU A 70 -2.83 -16.10 19.78
N HIS A 71 -2.84 -17.35 19.32
CA HIS A 71 -4.04 -18.02 18.80
C HIS A 71 -4.99 -18.53 19.90
N ASP A 72 -4.57 -18.49 21.17
CA ASP A 72 -5.42 -18.83 22.31
C ASP A 72 -6.31 -17.66 22.73
N PHE A 73 -6.03 -16.45 22.24
CA PHE A 73 -6.82 -15.25 22.50
C PHE A 73 -8.26 -15.44 22.04
N LYS A 74 -9.21 -15.26 22.97
CA LYS A 74 -10.65 -15.48 22.72
C LYS A 74 -11.36 -14.29 22.11
N GLY A 75 -10.71 -13.13 22.06
CA GLY A 75 -11.24 -11.95 21.39
C GLY A 75 -10.88 -11.93 19.89
N PRO A 76 -11.46 -11.00 19.13
CA PRO A 76 -11.09 -10.81 17.73
C PRO A 76 -9.64 -10.33 17.63
N TYR A 77 -8.89 -10.90 16.69
CA TYR A 77 -7.56 -10.44 16.31
C TYR A 77 -7.43 -10.46 14.79
N MET A 78 -6.73 -9.47 14.23
CA MET A 78 -6.54 -9.31 12.79
C MET A 78 -5.16 -8.71 12.49
N HIS A 79 -4.66 -8.94 11.28
CA HIS A 79 -3.42 -8.35 10.79
C HIS A 79 -3.76 -7.13 9.92
N SER A 80 -2.95 -6.07 9.96
CA SER A 80 -3.23 -4.85 9.16
C SER A 80 -3.30 -5.11 7.64
N ALA A 81 -2.54 -6.09 7.15
CA ALA A 81 -2.55 -6.54 5.75
C ALA A 81 -3.74 -7.46 5.39
N ALA A 82 -4.52 -7.91 6.38
CA ALA A 82 -5.72 -8.73 6.22
C ALA A 82 -6.80 -8.24 7.19
N TYR A 83 -7.06 -6.93 7.12
CA TYR A 83 -7.95 -6.24 8.04
C TYR A 83 -9.42 -6.65 7.79
N ASP A 84 -10.15 -6.90 8.87
CA ASP A 84 -11.58 -7.17 8.80
C ASP A 84 -12.35 -5.85 8.78
N GLU A 85 -12.87 -5.47 7.61
CA GLU A 85 -13.61 -4.22 7.42
C GLU A 85 -14.91 -4.15 8.24
N SER A 86 -15.41 -5.28 8.76
CA SER A 86 -16.59 -5.32 9.63
C SER A 86 -16.29 -5.01 11.10
N PHE A 87 -15.01 -4.90 11.48
CA PHE A 87 -14.61 -4.67 12.86
C PHE A 87 -14.88 -3.24 13.31
N ASP A 88 -15.79 -3.09 14.27
CA ASP A 88 -16.02 -1.83 14.98
C ASP A 88 -15.10 -1.70 16.20
N ALA A 89 -14.23 -0.70 16.22
CA ALA A 89 -13.33 -0.42 17.33
C ALA A 89 -13.98 0.37 18.49
N THR A 90 -15.21 0.87 18.31
CA THR A 90 -15.86 1.82 19.22
C THR A 90 -16.00 1.26 20.64
N GLY A 91 -15.50 2.01 21.63
CA GLY A 91 -15.59 1.65 23.04
C GLY A 91 -14.78 0.41 23.46
N LYS A 92 -14.03 -0.22 22.55
CA LYS A 92 -13.23 -1.41 22.83
C LYS A 92 -11.89 -1.06 23.50
N THR A 93 -11.33 -2.04 24.20
CA THR A 93 -9.94 -1.99 24.66
C THR A 93 -9.09 -2.79 23.68
N ILE A 94 -8.11 -2.15 23.05
CA ILE A 94 -7.39 -2.71 21.90
C ILE A 94 -5.90 -2.82 22.21
N ALA A 95 -5.30 -3.94 21.84
CA ALA A 95 -3.85 -4.12 21.79
C ALA A 95 -3.38 -3.94 20.34
N LEU A 96 -2.58 -2.91 20.07
CA LEU A 96 -1.94 -2.69 18.79
C LEU A 96 -0.49 -3.17 18.87
N VAL A 97 -0.13 -4.19 18.11
CA VAL A 97 1.23 -4.75 18.08
C VAL A 97 1.93 -4.29 16.81
N GLY A 98 3.07 -3.61 16.96
CA GLY A 98 3.86 -3.09 15.84
C GLY A 98 3.90 -1.55 15.83
N GLY A 99 5.09 -1.00 15.58
CA GLY A 99 5.35 0.44 15.55
C GLY A 99 5.78 0.98 14.18
N GLY A 100 5.79 0.15 13.12
CA GLY A 100 6.13 0.58 11.76
C GLY A 100 5.06 1.48 11.13
N SER A 101 5.18 1.78 9.83
CA SER A 101 4.29 2.70 9.11
C SER A 101 2.80 2.40 9.34
N SER A 102 2.37 1.14 9.19
CA SER A 102 0.96 0.77 9.45
C SER A 102 0.52 1.07 10.89
N GLY A 103 1.37 0.79 11.89
CA GLY A 103 1.06 1.06 13.30
C GLY A 103 0.97 2.57 13.58
N ILE A 104 1.87 3.36 13.01
CA ILE A 104 1.89 4.83 13.12
C ILE A 104 0.62 5.44 12.51
N GLN A 105 0.11 4.87 11.42
CA GLN A 105 -1.11 5.34 10.75
C GLN A 105 -2.39 4.84 11.44
N ILE A 106 -2.41 3.60 11.96
CA ILE A 106 -3.58 3.01 12.63
C ILE A 106 -3.83 3.63 14.02
N LEU A 107 -2.76 3.83 14.81
CA LEU A 107 -2.86 4.33 16.19
C LEU A 107 -3.67 5.64 16.34
N PRO A 108 -3.42 6.72 15.55
CA PRO A 108 -4.16 7.97 15.71
C PRO A 108 -5.63 7.82 15.36
N GLU A 109 -5.99 7.01 14.37
CA GLU A 109 -7.38 6.79 13.97
C GLU A 109 -8.13 5.92 14.99
N ILE A 110 -7.54 4.82 15.41
CA ILE A 110 -8.20 3.88 16.34
C ILE A 110 -8.39 4.50 17.73
N ARG A 111 -7.49 5.40 18.15
CA ARG A 111 -7.60 6.13 19.43
C ARG A 111 -8.81 7.06 19.48
N LYS A 112 -9.33 7.52 18.35
CA LYS A 112 -10.52 8.40 18.31
C LYS A 112 -11.79 7.70 18.79
N VAL A 113 -11.87 6.38 18.60
CA VAL A 113 -13.08 5.59 18.83
C VAL A 113 -12.94 4.54 19.93
N ALA A 114 -11.74 3.99 20.15
CA ALA A 114 -11.50 2.98 21.16
C ALA A 114 -11.51 3.58 22.58
N LYS A 115 -11.98 2.81 23.57
CA LYS A 115 -11.94 3.20 24.98
C LYS A 115 -10.50 3.31 25.50
N LYS A 116 -9.64 2.38 25.08
CA LYS A 116 -8.23 2.34 25.48
C LYS A 116 -7.41 1.58 24.44
N VAL A 117 -6.22 2.07 24.15
CA VAL A 117 -5.27 1.42 23.24
C VAL A 117 -3.97 1.13 24.01
N TYR A 118 -3.55 -0.13 24.02
CA TYR A 118 -2.21 -0.55 24.45
C TYR A 118 -1.35 -0.73 23.20
N HIS A 119 -0.36 0.13 23.01
CA HIS A 119 0.52 0.08 21.85
C HIS A 119 1.84 -0.60 22.22
N TYR A 120 2.11 -1.74 21.59
CA TYR A 120 3.33 -2.52 21.77
C TYR A 120 4.26 -2.30 20.58
N ALA A 121 5.19 -1.34 20.72
CA ALA A 121 6.23 -1.07 19.74
C ALA A 121 7.58 -1.59 20.24
N LYS A 122 8.09 -2.66 19.62
CA LYS A 122 9.39 -3.28 19.99
C LYS A 122 10.56 -2.33 19.78
N THR A 123 10.55 -1.59 18.68
CA THR A 123 11.61 -0.66 18.28
C THR A 123 10.98 0.70 18.04
N PRO A 124 11.51 1.79 18.64
CA PRO A 124 11.04 3.12 18.35
C PRO A 124 11.37 3.49 16.91
N ASN A 125 10.45 4.19 16.24
CA ASN A 125 10.66 4.71 14.89
C ASN A 125 10.67 6.22 14.91
N TRP A 126 11.52 6.82 14.07
CA TRP A 126 11.46 8.25 13.80
C TRP A 126 10.22 8.56 12.97
N CYS A 127 9.39 9.49 13.42
CA CYS A 127 8.21 9.92 12.70
C CYS A 127 8.40 11.37 12.27
N ALA A 128 8.53 11.60 10.97
CA ALA A 128 8.53 12.95 10.42
C ALA A 128 7.10 13.52 10.45
N PRO A 129 6.92 14.86 10.53
CA PRO A 129 5.60 15.49 10.53
C PRO A 129 4.83 15.29 9.21
N VAL A 130 5.56 15.19 8.09
CA VAL A 130 5.02 15.04 6.73
C VAL A 130 5.97 14.17 5.90
N ASP A 131 5.39 13.35 5.03
CA ASP A 131 6.08 12.40 4.14
C ASP A 131 6.19 13.01 2.72
N PHE A 132 5.99 12.24 1.66
CA PHE A 132 5.88 12.71 0.27
C PHE A 132 5.11 14.03 0.12
N GLY A 133 5.71 15.02 -0.56
CA GLY A 133 5.11 16.33 -0.78
C GLY A 133 5.20 17.29 0.40
N ALA A 134 5.99 16.97 1.44
CA ALA A 134 6.27 17.84 2.57
C ALA A 134 6.62 19.28 2.17
N SER A 135 7.51 19.45 1.18
CA SER A 135 7.91 20.77 0.69
C SER A 135 6.73 21.56 0.13
N GLU A 136 5.81 20.89 -0.55
CA GLU A 136 4.62 21.51 -1.12
C GLU A 136 3.60 21.89 -0.03
N LEU A 137 3.43 21.01 0.96
CA LEU A 137 2.63 21.31 2.15
C LEU A 137 3.19 22.49 2.94
N ILE A 138 4.52 22.59 3.07
CA ILE A 138 5.21 23.72 3.70
C ILE A 138 4.94 25.02 2.91
N LYS A 139 5.16 25.01 1.58
CA LYS A 139 4.92 26.18 0.72
C LYS A 139 3.48 26.69 0.82
N ARG A 140 2.51 25.78 0.96
CA ARG A 140 1.08 26.10 1.06
C ARG A 140 0.62 26.40 2.49
N GLY A 141 1.46 26.21 3.50
CA GLY A 141 1.08 26.34 4.90
C GLY A 141 0.04 25.29 5.34
N LYS A 142 0.08 24.10 4.73
CA LYS A 142 -0.90 23.00 4.89
C LYS A 142 -0.37 21.76 5.60
N ILE A 143 0.73 21.89 6.34
CA ILE A 143 1.35 20.76 7.07
C ILE A 143 0.36 20.08 8.03
N ALA A 144 -0.46 20.87 8.74
CA ALA A 144 -1.39 20.34 9.73
C ALA A 144 -2.55 19.55 9.07
N GLU A 145 -2.97 19.95 7.88
CA GLU A 145 -4.01 19.27 7.10
C GLU A 145 -3.48 18.00 6.40
N GLY A 146 -2.16 17.89 6.22
CA GLY A 146 -1.49 16.73 5.60
C GLY A 146 -1.80 16.53 4.11
N ASN A 147 -2.70 17.33 3.54
CA ASN A 147 -3.05 17.31 2.13
C ASN A 147 -3.66 18.66 1.70
N PHE A 148 -3.80 18.88 0.39
CA PHE A 148 -4.39 20.08 -0.19
C PHE A 148 -5.14 19.77 -1.48
N ASN A 149 -6.10 20.62 -1.82
CA ASN A 149 -6.72 20.61 -3.14
C ASN A 149 -6.05 21.65 -4.02
N TYR A 150 -5.79 21.31 -5.29
CA TYR A 150 -5.39 22.28 -6.31
C TYR A 150 -6.56 23.24 -6.60
N SER A 151 -6.24 24.51 -6.84
CA SER A 151 -7.22 25.51 -7.24
C SER A 151 -7.74 25.22 -8.66
N GLU A 152 -8.85 25.84 -9.05
CA GLU A 152 -9.39 25.67 -10.40
C GLU A 152 -8.44 26.25 -11.45
N GLU A 153 -7.73 27.33 -11.13
CA GLU A 153 -6.71 27.93 -11.99
C GLU A 153 -5.52 26.97 -12.19
N GLU A 154 -5.05 26.31 -11.13
CA GLU A 154 -3.99 25.29 -11.21
C GLU A 154 -4.45 24.11 -12.08
N LYS A 155 -5.68 23.63 -11.90
CA LYS A 155 -6.24 22.54 -12.71
C LYS A 155 -6.35 22.93 -14.19
N GLU A 156 -6.78 24.16 -14.47
CA GLU A 156 -6.88 24.66 -15.84
C GLU A 156 -5.50 24.79 -16.48
N LEU A 157 -4.52 25.30 -15.74
CA LEU A 157 -3.12 25.38 -16.18
C LEU A 157 -2.54 23.99 -16.49
N PHE A 158 -2.73 23.02 -15.59
CA PHE A 158 -2.28 21.65 -15.78
C PHE A 158 -2.95 20.95 -16.97
N THR A 159 -4.18 21.36 -17.30
CA THR A 159 -4.91 20.83 -18.45
C THR A 159 -4.41 21.43 -19.75
N LYS A 160 -4.12 22.74 -19.76
CA LYS A 160 -3.66 23.48 -20.94
C LYS A 160 -2.18 23.22 -21.26
N ASP A 161 -1.34 23.04 -20.25
CA ASP A 161 0.09 22.82 -20.41
C ASP A 161 0.54 21.53 -19.69
N PRO A 162 0.64 20.40 -20.42
CA PRO A 162 1.12 19.14 -19.87
C PRO A 162 2.54 19.19 -19.31
N LYS A 163 3.38 20.13 -19.77
CA LYS A 163 4.75 20.28 -19.27
C LYS A 163 4.73 20.81 -17.83
N VAL A 164 3.88 21.80 -17.54
CA VAL A 164 3.73 22.35 -16.18
C VAL A 164 3.29 21.26 -15.20
N LEU A 165 2.31 20.43 -15.56
CA LEU A 165 1.90 19.30 -14.73
C LEU A 165 3.01 18.25 -14.56
N HIS A 166 3.82 18.03 -15.60
CA HIS A 166 4.94 17.11 -15.52
C HIS A 166 6.03 17.60 -14.57
N ASP A 167 6.48 18.85 -14.75
CA ASP A 167 7.50 19.48 -13.91
C ASP A 167 7.06 19.55 -12.45
N HIS A 168 5.80 19.92 -12.19
CA HIS A 168 5.22 19.95 -10.85
C HIS A 168 5.25 18.57 -10.16
N ARG A 169 4.88 17.50 -10.88
CA ARG A 169 4.94 16.14 -10.34
C ARG A 169 6.38 15.71 -10.04
N LEU A 170 7.31 16.04 -10.93
CA LEU A 170 8.73 15.76 -10.72
C LEU A 170 9.24 16.49 -9.48
N GLU A 171 8.91 17.77 -9.29
CA GLU A 171 9.34 18.52 -8.12
C GLU A 171 8.83 17.89 -6.82
N VAL A 172 7.56 17.48 -6.77
CA VAL A 172 6.98 16.79 -5.61
C VAL A 172 7.68 15.46 -5.35
N GLU A 173 7.96 14.66 -6.39
CA GLU A 173 8.67 13.37 -6.28
C GLU A 173 10.13 13.54 -5.84
N GLU A 174 10.85 14.51 -6.41
CA GLU A 174 12.26 14.80 -6.10
C GLU A 174 12.44 15.39 -4.70
N SER A 175 11.44 16.09 -4.16
CA SER A 175 11.51 16.71 -2.83
C SER A 175 11.88 15.69 -1.75
N LEU A 176 11.35 14.46 -1.85
CA LEU A 176 11.65 13.40 -0.91
C LEU A 176 13.05 12.82 -1.12
N ALA A 177 13.43 12.58 -2.37
CA ALA A 177 14.76 12.06 -2.69
C ALA A 177 15.86 13.00 -2.18
N THR A 178 15.64 14.31 -2.34
CA THR A 178 16.56 15.35 -1.86
C THR A 178 16.60 15.41 -0.33
N PHE A 179 15.45 15.23 0.34
CA PHE A 179 15.37 15.23 1.81
C PHE A 179 16.00 13.98 2.43
N MET A 180 15.74 12.79 1.87
CA MET A 180 16.24 11.51 2.39
C MET A 180 17.70 11.24 2.02
N PHE A 181 18.13 11.71 0.85
CA PHE A 181 19.49 11.49 0.32
C PHE A 181 20.10 12.82 -0.11
N PRO A 182 20.44 13.72 0.85
CA PRO A 182 21.09 14.97 0.52
C PRO A 182 22.40 14.68 -0.23
N LYS A 183 22.59 15.31 -1.39
CA LYS A 183 23.87 15.24 -2.11
C LYS A 183 24.95 15.82 -1.21
N ALA A 184 26.05 15.05 -1.05
CA ALA A 184 27.22 15.43 -0.27
C ALA A 184 27.88 16.71 -0.79
#